data_AF-A0A2E5KV59-F1
#
_entry.id   AF-A0A2E5KV59-F1
#
_cell.length_a   1.000
_cell.length_b   1.000
_cell.length_c   1.000
_cell.angle_alpha   90.00
_cell.angle_beta   90.00
_cell.angle_gamma   90.00
#
_symmetry.space_group_name_H-M   'P 1'
#
loop_
_entity.id
_entity.type
_entity.pdbx_description
1 polymer ?
#
loop_
_entity_poly.entity_id
_entity_poly.type
_entity_poly.pdbx_seq_one_letter_code
_entity_poly.pdbx_strand_id
1 'polypeptide(L)'
;MAETPSSGDALLPDLIATCRDSLAAADRFVADAKHALSNFVADEGRVSGAALEQHQFAAHGYAWMATYVEALRQTLGWAERLDGEGRLGEREALQVQIVFGEYLAQLAGGIAMSQGEVARPS
;
A
#
# COMPACT_ATOMS: atom_id res chain seq x y z
N MET A 1 -19.59 -22.98 26.43
CA MET A 1 -18.80 -21.73 26.41
C MET A 1 -17.76 -21.94 25.33
N ALA A 2 -17.88 -21.26 24.18
CA ALA A 2 -16.89 -21.41 23.11
C ALA A 2 -15.56 -20.82 23.60
N GLU A 3 -14.47 -21.58 23.46
CA GLU A 3 -13.11 -21.08 23.70
C GLU A 3 -12.90 -19.83 22.84
N THR A 4 -12.63 -18.71 23.49
CA THR A 4 -12.15 -17.51 22.80
C THR A 4 -10.81 -17.89 22.18
N PRO A 5 -10.63 -17.78 20.85
CA PRO A 5 -9.34 -18.11 20.23
C PRO A 5 -8.25 -17.29 20.89
N SER A 6 -7.16 -17.97 21.27
CA SER A 6 -5.97 -17.32 21.81
C SER A 6 -5.37 -16.45 20.70
N SER A 7 -5.07 -15.18 21.00
CA SER A 7 -4.57 -14.19 20.03
C SER A 7 -3.31 -14.62 19.26
N GLY A 8 -2.57 -15.62 19.75
CA GLY A 8 -1.45 -16.25 19.03
C GLY A 8 -1.85 -16.95 17.71
N ASP A 9 -3.11 -17.35 17.53
CA ASP A 9 -3.60 -17.98 16.28
C ASP A 9 -3.90 -16.95 15.17
N ALA A 10 -4.04 -15.67 15.51
CA ALA A 10 -4.44 -14.64 14.55
C ALA A 10 -3.25 -14.02 13.79
N LEU A 11 -2.03 -14.19 14.31
CA LEU A 11 -0.81 -13.65 13.70
C LEU A 11 -0.32 -14.57 12.58
N LEU A 12 -0.01 -13.98 11.43
CA LEU A 12 0.64 -14.69 10.35
C LEU A 12 2.05 -15.12 10.78
N PRO A 13 2.45 -16.37 10.51
CA PRO A 13 3.84 -16.78 10.65
C PRO A 13 4.71 -15.94 9.69
N ASP A 14 5.96 -15.70 10.09
CA ASP A 14 6.95 -14.97 9.29
C ASP A 14 6.47 -13.58 8.79
N LEU A 15 5.72 -12.86 9.63
CA LEU A 15 5.07 -11.58 9.30
C LEU A 15 6.01 -10.57 8.62
N ILE A 16 7.20 -10.31 9.20
CA ILE A 16 8.14 -9.33 8.65
C ILE A 16 8.64 -9.73 7.26
N ALA A 17 8.95 -11.02 7.05
CA ALA A 17 9.37 -11.52 5.75
C ALA A 17 8.23 -11.40 4.73
N THR A 18 7.02 -11.78 5.11
CA THR A 18 5.81 -11.67 4.27
C THR A 18 5.53 -10.21 3.88
N CYS A 19 5.67 -9.27 4.81
CA CYS A 19 5.51 -7.83 4.56
C CYS A 19 6.59 -7.31 3.60
N ARG A 20 7.84 -7.77 3.72
CA ARG A 20 8.93 -7.39 2.81
C ARG A 20 8.65 -7.82 1.37
N ASP A 21 8.24 -9.07 1.17
CA ASP A 21 7.90 -9.60 -0.15
C ASP A 21 6.70 -8.88 -0.76
N SER A 22 5.69 -8.60 0.07
CA SER A 22 4.49 -7.85 -0.34
C SER A 22 4.81 -6.41 -0.72
N LEU A 23 5.69 -5.74 0.02
CA LEU A 23 6.15 -4.38 -0.33
C LEU A 23 6.88 -4.36 -1.66
N ALA A 24 7.74 -5.35 -1.93
CA ALA A 24 8.41 -5.46 -3.23
C ALA A 24 7.41 -5.64 -4.39
N ALA A 25 6.29 -6.33 -4.16
CA ALA A 25 5.20 -6.42 -5.14
C ALA A 25 4.46 -5.09 -5.32
N ALA A 26 4.16 -4.40 -4.22
CA ALA A 26 3.52 -3.09 -4.24
C ALA A 26 4.39 -2.01 -4.93
N ASP A 27 5.72 -2.08 -4.76
CA ASP A 27 6.69 -1.21 -5.44
C ASP A 27 6.64 -1.39 -6.96
N ARG A 28 6.57 -2.64 -7.44
CA ARG A 28 6.40 -2.92 -8.88
C ARG A 28 5.07 -2.41 -9.39
N PHE A 29 4.00 -2.67 -8.65
CA PHE A 29 2.65 -2.21 -9.00
C PHE A 29 2.59 -0.68 -9.18
N VAL A 30 3.15 0.09 -8.23
CA VAL A 30 3.11 1.55 -8.35
C VAL A 30 4.05 2.09 -9.43
N ALA A 31 5.17 1.42 -9.70
CA ALA A 31 6.04 1.75 -10.82
C ALA A 31 5.32 1.54 -12.17
N ASP A 32 4.60 0.44 -12.33
CA ASP A 32 3.80 0.15 -13.52
C ASP A 32 2.66 1.17 -13.68
N ALA A 33 1.97 1.53 -12.59
CA ALA A 33 0.94 2.57 -12.59
C ALA A 33 1.51 3.94 -13.01
N LYS A 34 2.71 4.31 -12.54
CA LYS A 34 3.41 5.52 -12.95
C LYS A 34 3.73 5.52 -14.44
N HIS A 35 4.25 4.41 -14.94
CA HIS A 35 4.60 4.25 -16.35
C HIS A 35 3.35 4.37 -17.23
N ALA A 36 2.26 3.69 -16.86
CA ALA A 36 0.98 3.78 -17.55
C ALA A 36 0.45 5.22 -17.59
N LEU A 37 0.43 5.93 -16.45
CA LEU A 37 0.00 7.33 -16.39
C LEU A 37 0.86 8.25 -17.27
N SER A 38 2.19 8.03 -17.27
CA SER A 38 3.14 8.88 -18.01
C SER A 38 2.87 8.89 -19.51
N ASN A 39 2.33 7.81 -20.07
CA ASN A 39 1.94 7.73 -21.49
C ASN A 39 0.82 8.71 -21.87
N PHE A 40 0.06 9.22 -20.89
CA PHE A 40 -1.04 10.15 -21.12
C PHE A 40 -0.72 11.58 -20.71
N VAL A 41 0.20 11.77 -19.76
CA VAL A 41 0.44 13.08 -19.12
C VAL A 41 1.81 13.68 -19.41
N ALA A 42 2.70 12.95 -20.07
CA ALA A 42 4.02 13.43 -20.48
C ALA A 42 4.18 13.42 -22.00
N ASP A 43 4.80 14.47 -22.51
CA ASP A 43 5.24 14.58 -23.90
C ASP A 43 6.74 14.86 -23.92
N GLU A 44 7.49 14.09 -24.72
CA GLU A 44 8.96 14.13 -24.77
C GLU A 44 9.65 14.11 -23.38
N GLY A 45 9.07 13.37 -22.42
CA GLY A 45 9.60 13.26 -21.04
C GLY A 45 9.27 14.44 -20.13
N ARG A 46 8.51 15.43 -20.59
CA ARG A 46 8.03 16.55 -19.79
C ARG A 46 6.54 16.41 -19.50
N VAL A 47 6.19 16.55 -18.23
CA VAL A 47 4.79 16.53 -17.79
C VAL A 47 4.05 17.77 -18.33
N SER A 48 2.92 17.54 -18.98
CA SER A 48 2.02 18.57 -19.49
C SER A 48 0.95 18.90 -18.46
N GLY A 49 0.86 20.16 -18.03
CA GLY A 49 -0.17 20.60 -17.09
C GLY A 49 -1.59 20.46 -17.65
N ALA A 50 -1.77 20.70 -18.95
CA ALA A 50 -3.07 20.52 -19.60
C ALA A 50 -3.49 19.04 -19.67
N ALA A 51 -2.52 18.14 -19.93
CA ALA A 51 -2.79 16.71 -19.94
C ALA A 51 -3.05 16.16 -18.53
N LEU A 52 -2.35 16.66 -17.50
CA LEU A 52 -2.65 16.35 -16.11
C LEU A 52 -4.07 16.76 -15.72
N GLU A 53 -4.51 17.95 -16.12
CA GLU A 53 -5.88 18.42 -15.85
C GLU A 53 -6.92 17.54 -16.57
N GLN A 54 -6.66 17.20 -17.84
CA GLN A 54 -7.52 16.30 -18.60
C GLN A 54 -7.60 14.89 -17.98
N HIS A 55 -6.50 14.39 -17.40
CA HIS A 55 -6.39 13.08 -16.79
C HIS A 55 -6.31 13.13 -15.26
N GLN A 56 -6.95 14.14 -14.65
CA GLN A 56 -6.81 14.46 -13.22
C GLN A 56 -7.21 13.30 -12.31
N PHE A 57 -8.29 12.57 -12.65
CA PHE A 57 -8.72 11.41 -11.89
C PHE A 57 -7.63 10.32 -11.82
N ALA A 58 -7.00 10.00 -12.97
CA ALA A 58 -5.92 9.02 -13.03
C ALA A 58 -4.66 9.50 -12.30
N ALA A 59 -4.34 10.80 -12.43
CA ALA A 59 -3.21 11.40 -11.73
C ALA A 59 -3.37 11.35 -10.20
N HIS A 60 -4.56 11.69 -9.69
CA HIS A 60 -4.86 11.56 -8.25
C HIS A 60 -4.92 10.11 -7.80
N GLY A 61 -5.50 9.21 -8.61
CA GLY A 61 -5.51 7.77 -8.33
C GLY A 61 -4.10 7.23 -8.14
N TYR A 62 -3.18 7.57 -9.04
CA TYR A 62 -1.76 7.24 -8.88
C TYR A 62 -1.16 7.83 -7.61
N ALA A 63 -1.44 9.11 -7.28
CA ALA A 63 -0.92 9.74 -6.08
C ALA A 63 -1.39 9.02 -4.79
N TRP A 64 -2.65 8.57 -4.74
CA TRP A 64 -3.16 7.75 -3.65
C TRP A 64 -2.49 6.37 -3.57
N MET A 65 -2.31 5.69 -4.70
CA MET A 65 -1.57 4.41 -4.75
C MET A 65 -0.14 4.59 -4.21
N ALA A 66 0.58 5.61 -4.67
CA ALA A 66 1.92 5.92 -4.19
C ALA A 66 1.96 6.23 -2.69
N THR A 67 0.94 6.91 -2.19
CA THR A 67 0.80 7.20 -0.75
C THR A 67 0.62 5.91 0.06
N TYR A 68 -0.18 4.96 -0.42
CA TYR A 68 -0.40 3.68 0.25
C TYR A 68 0.87 2.82 0.26
N VAL A 69 1.60 2.76 -0.86
CA VAL A 69 2.88 2.03 -0.91
C VAL A 69 3.92 2.66 0.02
N GLU A 70 3.98 4.00 0.11
CA GLU A 70 4.85 4.67 1.09
C GLU A 70 4.43 4.35 2.53
N ALA A 71 3.13 4.33 2.84
CA ALA A 71 2.65 3.96 4.16
C ALA A 71 3.09 2.52 4.53
N LEU A 72 2.95 1.56 3.61
CA LEU A 72 3.44 0.19 3.80
C LEU A 72 4.95 0.15 4.09
N ARG A 73 5.75 0.93 3.34
CA ARG A 73 7.20 1.03 3.53
C ARG A 73 7.55 1.56 4.92
N GLN A 74 6.89 2.63 5.36
CA GLN A 74 7.13 3.23 6.67
C GLN A 74 6.66 2.31 7.82
N THR A 75 5.54 1.60 7.65
CA THR A 75 5.06 0.61 8.61
C THR A 75 6.02 -0.56 8.74
N LEU A 76 6.54 -1.11 7.64
CA LEU A 76 7.55 -2.17 7.69
C LEU A 76 8.83 -1.69 8.37
N GLY A 77 9.35 -0.52 7.99
CA GLY A 77 10.55 0.03 8.61
C GLY A 77 10.39 0.29 10.11
N TRP A 78 9.19 0.69 10.56
CA TRP A 78 8.88 0.80 11.98
C TRP A 78 8.89 -0.57 12.69
N ALA A 79 8.27 -1.59 12.09
CA ALA A 79 8.22 -2.93 12.62
C ALA A 79 9.63 -3.56 12.74
N GLU A 80 10.47 -3.40 11.72
CA GLU A 80 11.85 -3.92 11.72
C GLU A 80 12.73 -3.27 12.79
N ARG A 81 12.56 -1.96 13.04
CA ARG A 81 13.26 -1.28 14.14
C ARG A 81 12.82 -1.81 15.51
N LEU A 82 11.52 -2.00 15.70
CA LEU A 82 11.01 -2.58 16.94
C LEU A 82 11.51 -4.01 17.15
N ASP A 83 11.57 -4.82 16.10
CA ASP A 83 12.07 -6.19 16.15
C ASP A 83 13.55 -6.23 16.55
N GLY A 84 14.37 -5.37 15.92
CA GLY A 84 15.79 -5.23 16.26
C GLY A 84 16.04 -4.76 17.69
N GLU A 85 15.09 -4.03 18.30
CA GLU A 85 15.13 -3.60 19.70
C GLU A 85 14.51 -4.63 20.67
N GLY A 86 13.98 -5.76 20.19
CA GLY A 86 13.26 -6.74 21.01
C GLY A 86 11.93 -6.21 21.56
N ARG A 87 11.34 -5.22 20.89
CA ARG A 87 10.13 -4.48 21.29
C ARG A 87 8.93 -4.72 20.37
N LEU A 88 9.08 -5.55 19.33
CA LEU A 88 7.97 -5.95 18.49
C LEU A 88 7.12 -6.98 19.24
N GLY A 89 6.08 -6.50 19.93
CA GLY A 89 5.11 -7.33 20.62
C GLY A 89 3.95 -7.74 19.73
N GLU A 90 3.02 -8.49 20.32
CA GLU A 90 1.81 -8.95 19.65
C GLU A 90 0.96 -7.80 19.07
N ARG A 91 0.82 -6.70 19.82
CA ARG A 91 -0.02 -5.57 19.39
C ARG A 91 0.55 -4.87 18.17
N GLU A 92 1.85 -4.63 18.17
CA GLU A 92 2.56 -4.01 17.07
C GLU A 92 2.51 -4.92 15.84
N ALA A 93 2.72 -6.24 16.01
CA ALA A 93 2.60 -7.22 14.94
C ALA A 93 1.18 -7.25 14.33
N LEU A 94 0.12 -7.25 15.15
CA LEU A 94 -1.25 -7.20 14.66
C LEU A 94 -1.54 -5.90 13.89
N GLN A 95 -1.01 -4.77 14.35
CA GLN A 95 -1.17 -3.49 13.65
C GLN A 95 -0.48 -3.50 12.28
N VAL A 96 0.73 -4.05 12.20
CA VAL A 96 1.44 -4.24 10.91
C VAL A 96 0.61 -5.13 9.99
N GLN A 97 0.14 -6.28 10.46
CA GLN A 97 -0.66 -7.22 9.67
C GLN A 97 -1.95 -6.58 9.15
N ILE A 98 -2.67 -5.83 9.97
CA ILE A 98 -3.91 -5.16 9.57
C ILE A 98 -3.62 -4.09 8.50
N VAL A 99 -2.61 -3.24 8.71
CA VAL A 99 -2.26 -2.19 7.74
C VAL A 99 -1.85 -2.80 6.41
N PHE A 100 -0.99 -3.82 6.42
CA PHE A 100 -0.58 -4.51 5.21
C PHE A 100 -1.75 -5.18 4.49
N GLY A 101 -2.56 -5.95 5.21
CA GLY A 101 -3.72 -6.63 4.63
C GLY A 101 -4.71 -5.65 3.98
N GLU A 102 -5.05 -4.58 4.68
CA GLU A 102 -6.02 -3.60 4.21
C GLU A 102 -5.49 -2.83 3.00
N TYR A 103 -4.27 -2.29 3.07
CA TYR A 103 -3.76 -1.41 2.02
C TYR A 103 -3.42 -2.17 0.75
N LEU A 104 -2.94 -3.42 0.85
CA LEU A 104 -2.75 -4.28 -0.31
C LEU A 104 -4.09 -4.67 -0.95
N ALA A 105 -5.11 -4.98 -0.15
CA ALA A 105 -6.44 -5.27 -0.67
C ALA A 105 -7.04 -4.05 -1.40
N GLN A 106 -6.87 -2.83 -0.88
CA GLN A 106 -7.32 -1.62 -1.55
C GLN A 106 -6.48 -1.26 -2.79
N LEU A 107 -5.17 -1.50 -2.81
CA LEU A 107 -4.36 -1.35 -4.02
C LEU A 107 -4.86 -2.26 -5.15
N ALA A 108 -5.26 -3.49 -4.82
CA ALA A 108 -5.79 -4.45 -5.78
C ALA A 108 -7.25 -4.19 -6.18
N GLY A 109 -8.12 -3.82 -5.23
CA GLY A 109 -9.57 -3.72 -5.42
C GLY A 109 -10.11 -2.32 -5.68
N GLY A 110 -9.35 -1.29 -5.30
CA GLY A 110 -9.67 0.11 -5.48
C GLY A 110 -9.51 0.94 -4.20
N ILE A 111 -8.91 2.12 -4.32
CA ILE A 111 -8.71 3.08 -3.23
C ILE A 111 -9.82 4.12 -3.28
N ALA A 112 -10.56 4.28 -2.19
CA ALA A 112 -11.51 5.38 -2.03
C ALA A 112 -10.75 6.70 -1.81
N MET A 113 -10.68 7.54 -2.85
CA MET A 113 -10.10 8.89 -2.76
C MET A 113 -11.07 9.89 -2.10
N SER A 114 -12.36 9.65 -2.31
CA SER A 114 -13.49 10.31 -1.65
C SER A 114 -14.63 9.31 -1.49
N GLN A 115 -15.76 9.71 -0.90
CA GLN A 115 -16.93 8.82 -0.80
C GLN A 115 -17.54 8.45 -2.16
N GLY A 116 -17.34 9.28 -3.20
CA GLY A 116 -17.87 9.06 -4.55
C GLY A 116 -16.83 8.61 -5.57
N GLU A 117 -15.54 8.66 -5.23
CA GLU A 117 -14.44 8.42 -6.15
C GLU A 117 -13.56 7.27 -5.67
N VAL A 118 -13.57 6.19 -6.44
CA VAL A 118 -12.73 5.01 -6.17
C VAL A 118 -11.79 4.79 -7.34
N ALA A 119 -10.49 4.99 -7.09
CA ALA A 119 -9.44 4.73 -8.06
C ALA A 119 -9.15 3.23 -8.13
N ARG A 120 -9.34 2.61 -9.29
CA ARG A 120 -9.07 1.18 -9.53
C ARG A 120 -7.93 1.00 -10.54
N PRO A 121 -7.20 -0.12 -10.50
CA PRO A 121 -6.15 -0.43 -11.48
C PRO A 121 -6.67 -0.63 -12.91
N SER A 122 -7.97 -0.91 -13.09
CA SER A 122 -8.66 -1.15 -14.37
C SER A 122 -10.02 -0.48 -14.40
#